data_AF-A0A537XM51-F1
#
_entry.id   AF-A0A537XM51-F1
#
_cell.length_a   1.000
_cell.length_b   1.000
_cell.length_c   1.000
_cell.angle_alpha   90.00
_cell.angle_beta   90.00
_cell.angle_gamma   90.00
#
_symmetry.space_group_name_H-M   'P 1'
#
loop_
_entity.id
_entity.type
_entity.pdbx_description
1 polymer ?
#
loop_
_entity_poly.entity_id
_entity_poly.type
_entity_poly.pdbx_seq_one_letter_code
_entity_poly.pdbx_strand_id
1 'polypeptide(L)'
;MLWATFVPTTLHPGPEQSFNKLYSFPGTDLISVTNSLPRDSDYRGGRWQVYAVTFEGTSATQFTNDAQVLAAAAAGQVSISASPVAYVLCPLFTL
;
A
#
# COMPACT_ATOMS: atom_id res chain seq x y z
N MET A 1 6.95 0.62 -15.13
CA MET A 1 6.44 2.01 -15.07
C MET A 1 6.46 2.41 -13.61
N LEU A 2 7.14 3.50 -13.26
CA LEU A 2 7.41 3.89 -11.87
C LEU A 2 6.37 4.95 -11.44
N TRP A 3 5.84 4.81 -10.23
CA TRP A 3 4.83 5.71 -9.67
C TRP A 3 5.36 6.35 -8.39
N ALA A 4 5.12 7.65 -8.19
CA ALA A 4 5.51 8.38 -6.98
C ALA A 4 4.32 9.12 -6.35
N THR A 5 4.53 9.57 -5.11
CA THR A 5 3.53 10.27 -4.29
C THR A 5 4.17 11.53 -3.68
N PHE A 6 3.42 12.62 -3.53
CA PHE A 6 3.81 13.78 -2.71
C PHE A 6 2.71 14.13 -1.71
N VAL A 7 3.14 14.35 -0.46
CA VAL A 7 2.39 14.82 0.72
C VAL A 7 0.98 14.21 0.86
N PRO A 8 0.84 13.08 1.56
CA PRO A 8 -0.47 12.53 1.84
C PRO A 8 -1.29 13.49 2.70
N THR A 9 -2.52 13.80 2.28
CA THR A 9 -3.49 14.43 3.18
C THR A 9 -4.10 13.34 4.05
N THR A 10 -3.99 13.46 5.38
CA THR A 10 -4.64 12.53 6.31
C THR A 10 -6.15 12.62 6.15
N LEU A 11 -6.81 11.47 6.03
CA LEU A 11 -8.26 11.33 6.00
C LEU A 11 -8.77 10.74 7.32
N HIS A 12 -10.03 11.00 7.63
CA HIS A 12 -10.72 10.23 8.65
C HIS A 12 -11.04 8.81 8.13
N PRO A 13 -11.09 7.81 9.03
CA PRO A 13 -11.62 6.49 8.68
C PRO A 13 -13.02 6.59 8.08
N GLY A 14 -13.34 5.68 7.17
CA GLY A 14 -14.66 5.58 6.54
C GLY A 14 -14.95 4.15 6.09
N PRO A 15 -16.06 3.93 5.38
CA PRO A 15 -16.42 2.61 4.87
C PRO A 15 -15.30 2.03 4.00
N GLU A 16 -14.98 0.74 4.19
CA GLU A 16 -13.84 0.10 3.51
C GLU A 16 -13.91 0.24 1.98
N GLN A 17 -15.10 0.10 1.39
CA GLN A 17 -15.29 0.21 -0.05
C GLN A 17 -14.95 1.59 -0.64
N SER A 18 -14.81 2.62 0.19
CA SER A 18 -14.44 3.98 -0.22
C SER A 18 -12.93 4.17 -0.42
N PHE A 19 -12.12 3.15 -0.12
CA PHE A 19 -10.66 3.20 -0.18
C PHE A 19 -10.10 2.00 -0.95
N ASN A 20 -8.94 2.18 -1.54
CA ASN A 20 -8.07 1.10 -2.00
C ASN A 20 -7.01 0.80 -0.93
N LYS A 21 -6.29 -0.33 -1.05
CA LYS A 21 -5.24 -0.72 -0.11
C LYS A 21 -3.89 -0.25 -0.61
N LEU A 22 -3.10 0.32 0.30
CA LEU A 22 -1.70 0.69 0.08
C LEU A 22 -0.85 -0.03 1.13
N TYR A 23 0.10 -0.83 0.69
CA TYR A 23 1.03 -1.55 1.54
C TYR A 23 2.34 -0.77 1.64
N SER A 24 2.65 -0.29 2.84
CA SER A 24 3.87 0.44 3.14
C SER A 24 4.90 -0.43 3.86
N PHE A 25 6.17 -0.04 3.77
CA PHE A 25 7.30 -0.79 4.33
C PHE A 25 8.08 0.07 5.34
N PRO A 26 7.53 0.33 6.55
CA PRO A 26 8.16 1.18 7.54
C PRO A 26 9.58 0.70 7.91
N GLY A 27 10.51 1.64 8.12
CA GLY A 27 11.89 1.31 8.46
C GLY A 27 12.75 0.85 7.27
N THR A 28 12.26 1.00 6.05
CA THR A 28 12.98 0.72 4.80
C THR A 28 12.84 1.88 3.82
N ASP A 29 13.71 1.95 2.82
CA ASP A 29 13.59 2.89 1.68
C ASP A 29 12.75 2.33 0.52
N LEU A 30 11.97 1.27 0.76
CA LEU A 30 11.18 0.60 -0.26
C LEU A 30 9.91 1.40 -0.61
N ILE A 31 9.54 1.33 -1.88
CA ILE A 31 8.37 2.03 -2.43
C ILE A 31 7.12 1.24 -2.08
N SER A 32 6.10 1.91 -1.55
CA SER A 32 4.80 1.30 -1.24
C SER A 32 4.11 0.77 -2.50
N VAL A 33 3.36 -0.32 -2.36
CA VAL A 33 2.59 -0.94 -3.46
C VAL A 33 1.09 -0.88 -3.17
N THR A 34 0.28 -0.86 -4.22
CA THR A 34 -1.17 -0.68 -4.14
C THR A 34 -1.90 -1.79 -4.90
N ASN A 35 -3.15 -2.06 -4.51
CA ASN A 35 -4.03 -2.99 -5.20
C ASN A 35 -4.77 -2.38 -6.41
N SER A 36 -4.66 -1.07 -6.64
CA SER A 36 -5.35 -0.38 -7.74
C SER A 36 -4.59 0.87 -8.15
N LEU A 37 -4.63 1.20 -9.43
CA LEU A 37 -3.94 2.33 -10.08
C LEU A 37 -4.94 3.24 -10.80
N PRO A 38 -4.54 4.50 -11.10
CA PRO A 38 -5.32 5.34 -12.01
C PRO A 38 -5.60 4.59 -13.32
N ARG A 39 -6.87 4.60 -13.74
CA ARG A 39 -7.46 3.88 -14.90
C ARG A 39 -8.00 2.49 -14.60
N ASP A 40 -7.73 1.93 -13.43
CA ASP A 40 -8.43 0.71 -13.01
C ASP A 40 -9.89 1.05 -12.68
N SER A 41 -10.81 0.15 -13.03
CA SER A 41 -12.25 0.35 -12.81
C SER A 41 -12.62 0.42 -11.33
N ASP A 42 -11.77 -0.10 -10.47
CA ASP A 42 -11.91 -0.11 -9.02
C ASP A 42 -11.10 0.99 -8.30
N TYR A 43 -10.49 1.92 -9.05
CA TYR A 43 -9.74 3.03 -8.47
C TYR A 43 -10.66 3.98 -7.69
N ARG A 44 -10.30 4.28 -6.43
CA ARG A 44 -11.06 5.13 -5.48
C ARG A 44 -10.50 6.55 -5.40
N GLY A 45 -9.92 7.04 -6.49
CA GLY A 45 -9.49 8.44 -6.59
C GLY A 45 -8.28 8.77 -5.71
N GLY A 46 -7.41 7.79 -5.41
CA GLY A 46 -6.23 8.00 -4.59
C GLY A 46 -6.52 8.04 -3.09
N ARG A 47 -7.66 7.49 -2.66
CA ARG A 47 -8.01 7.27 -1.25
C ARG A 47 -7.46 5.92 -0.81
N TRP A 48 -6.54 5.93 0.13
CA TRP A 48 -5.80 4.75 0.56
C TRP A 48 -6.06 4.41 2.02
N GLN A 49 -6.33 3.13 2.30
CA GLN A 49 -6.09 2.50 3.58
C GLN A 49 -4.65 1.98 3.59
N VAL A 50 -3.81 2.54 4.45
CA VAL A 50 -2.41 2.17 4.55
C VAL A 50 -2.25 1.00 5.51
N TYR A 51 -1.68 -0.09 5.05
CA TYR A 51 -1.32 -1.27 5.84
C TYR A 51 0.19 -1.34 5.97
N ALA A 52 0.68 -1.50 7.20
CA ALA A 52 2.10 -1.67 7.45
C ALA A 52 2.51 -3.11 7.19
N VAL A 53 3.58 -3.30 6.42
CA VAL A 53 4.20 -4.60 6.17
C VAL A 53 5.53 -4.68 6.93
N THR A 54 5.70 -5.77 7.69
CA THR A 54 6.92 -6.05 8.45
C THR A 54 7.58 -7.30 7.90
N PHE A 55 8.89 -7.23 7.60
CA PHE A 55 9.65 -8.39 7.11
C PHE A 55 10.05 -9.29 8.28
N GLU A 56 9.72 -10.58 8.19
CA GLU A 56 9.98 -11.57 9.22
C GLU A 56 11.25 -12.36 8.87
N GLY A 57 12.40 -11.87 9.34
CA GLY A 57 13.70 -12.56 9.21
C GLY A 57 14.28 -12.65 7.79
N THR A 58 13.59 -12.14 6.77
CA THR A 58 14.07 -12.05 5.38
C THR A 58 14.64 -10.64 5.14
N SER A 59 15.73 -10.53 4.37
CA SER A 59 16.22 -9.23 3.90
C SER A 59 15.10 -8.50 3.16
N ALA A 60 14.85 -7.24 3.51
CA ALA A 60 13.81 -6.44 2.88
C ALA A 60 14.08 -6.31 1.36
N THR A 61 13.13 -6.71 0.54
CA THR A 61 13.19 -6.64 -0.92
C THR A 61 11.99 -5.90 -1.49
N GLN A 62 12.21 -5.18 -2.59
CA GLN A 62 11.14 -4.42 -3.25
C GLN A 62 10.11 -5.37 -3.87
N PHE A 63 8.84 -5.19 -3.50
CA PHE A 63 7.70 -5.77 -4.20
C PHE A 63 7.25 -4.86 -5.34
N THR A 64 6.69 -5.43 -6.40
CA THR A 64 6.23 -4.65 -7.57
C THR A 64 4.71 -4.51 -7.67
N ASN A 65 3.96 -5.28 -6.88
CA ASN A 65 2.51 -5.23 -6.77
C ASN A 65 2.04 -5.82 -5.42
N ASP A 66 0.78 -5.62 -5.09
CA ASP A 66 0.17 -6.13 -3.86
C ASP A 66 0.06 -7.66 -3.83
N ALA A 67 -0.18 -8.32 -4.97
CA ALA A 67 -0.27 -9.78 -5.03
C ALA A 67 1.02 -10.46 -4.50
N GLN A 68 2.19 -9.87 -4.76
CA GLN A 68 3.45 -10.35 -4.19
C GLN A 68 3.51 -10.18 -2.67
N VAL A 69 3.01 -9.07 -2.13
CA VAL A 69 2.94 -8.84 -0.68
C VAL A 69 2.04 -9.88 -0.02
N LEU A 70 0.87 -10.16 -0.62
CA LEU A 70 -0.07 -11.16 -0.12
C LEU A 70 0.51 -12.57 -0.18
N ALA A 71 1.23 -12.92 -1.25
CA ALA A 71 1.92 -14.21 -1.37
C ALA A 71 3.03 -14.36 -0.33
N ALA A 72 3.83 -13.31 -0.10
CA ALA A 72 4.86 -13.30 0.94
C ALA A 72 4.25 -13.43 2.34
N ALA A 73 3.10 -12.80 2.60
CA ALA A 73 2.39 -12.93 3.87
C ALA A 73 1.86 -14.35 4.08
N ALA A 74 1.28 -14.96 3.04
CA ALA A 74 0.83 -16.36 3.06
C ALA A 74 1.99 -17.35 3.28
N ALA A 75 3.19 -17.01 2.79
CA ALA A 75 4.42 -17.77 3.01
C ALA A 75 5.10 -17.49 4.37
N GLY A 76 4.56 -16.57 5.19
CA GLY A 76 5.14 -16.21 6.49
C GLY A 76 6.42 -15.39 6.41
N GLN A 77 6.74 -14.80 5.24
CA GLN A 77 7.95 -13.99 5.03
C GLN A 77 7.75 -12.53 5.48
N VAL A 78 6.50 -12.08 5.49
CA VAL A 78 6.11 -10.77 5.99
C VAL A 78 4.84 -10.89 6.83
N SER A 79 4.64 -9.99 7.77
CA SER A 79 3.37 -9.77 8.45
C SER A 79 2.73 -8.46 7.96
N ILE A 80 1.40 -8.44 7.88
CA ILE A 80 0.61 -7.25 7.49
C ILE A 80 -0.22 -6.84 8.70
N SER A 81 -0.28 -5.54 9.01
CA SER A 81 -1.10 -5.03 10.11
C SER A 81 -2.56 -5.47 9.98
N ALA A 82 -3.19 -5.88 11.08
CA ALA A 82 -4.58 -6.37 11.06
C ALA A 82 -5.60 -5.26 10.70
N SER A 83 -5.26 -4.01 11.00
CA SER A 83 -6.04 -2.82 10.65
C SER A 83 -5.16 -1.81 9.90
N PRO A 84 -5.77 -0.88 9.14
CA PRO A 84 -5.04 0.23 8.53
C PRO A 84 -4.33 1.06 9.61
N VAL A 85 -3.06 1.40 9.37
CA VAL A 85 -2.27 2.29 10.22
C VAL A 85 -2.48 3.77 9.89
N ALA A 86 -3.01 4.06 8.70
CA ALA A 86 -3.37 5.41 8.27
C ALA A 86 -4.44 5.38 7.16
N TYR A 87 -5.11 6.52 6.99
CA TYR A 87 -5.99 6.80 5.87
C TYR A 87 -5.48 8.05 5.18
N VAL A 88 -5.21 7.99 3.88
CA VAL A 88 -4.58 9.11 3.16
C VAL A 88 -5.22 9.35 1.81
N LEU A 89 -5.27 10.61 1.40
CA LEU A 89 -5.51 11.02 0.03
C LEU A 89 -4.16 11.33 -0.60
N CYS A 90 -3.77 10.53 -1.59
CA CYS A 90 -2.65 10.82 -2.45
C CYS A 90 -2.94 10.33 -3.87
N PRO A 91 -3.30 11.22 -4.82
CA PRO A 91 -3.48 10.80 -6.20
C PRO A 91 -2.13 10.31 -6.73
N LEU A 92 -2.07 9.06 -7.20
CA LEU A 92 -0.89 8.54 -7.87
C LEU A 92 -0.74 9.26 -9.22
N PHE A 93 0.45 9.77 -9.52
CA PHE A 93 0.79 10.31 -10.83
C PHE A 93 1.89 9.45 -11.46
N THR A 94 1.76 9.25 -12.76
CA THR A 94 2.79 8.62 -13.59
C THR A 94 4.03 9.51 -13.61
N LEU A 95 5.19 8.94 -13.33
CA LEU A 95 6.49 9.53 -13.69
C LEU A 95 6.84 9.21 -15.14
#